data_AF-A0A438IUW9-F1
#
_entry.id   AF-A0A438IUW9-F1
#
_cell.length_a   1.000
_cell.length_b   1.000
_cell.length_c   1.000
_cell.angle_alpha   90.00
_cell.angle_beta   90.00
_cell.angle_gamma   90.00
#
_symmetry.space_group_name_H-M   'P 1'
#
loop_
_entity.id
_entity.type
_entity.pdbx_description
1 polymer ?
#
loop_
_entity_poly.entity_id
_entity_poly.type
_entity_poly.pdbx_seq_one_letter_code
_entity_poly.pdbx_strand_id
1 'polypeptide(L)'
;MAAPDLLFGLRNNFFLGAFQAAINNSDIPNLSPEDSIERDCLVHRSYIALGSYQLVINEIDSSAATPLQAVKLLALYLSSPENKESTISSLKELLGDPAIGNNPILRLIAGIVFMHEQDYNEALKHTHPGGTMEL
;
A
#
# COMPACT_ATOMS: atom_id res chain seq x y z
N MET A 1 -3.94 -3.61 29.18
CA MET A 1 -2.71 -4.31 28.77
C MET A 1 -2.77 -4.36 27.25
N ALA A 2 -1.97 -3.55 26.55
CA ALA A 2 -1.97 -3.56 25.09
C ALA A 2 -1.54 -4.97 24.65
N ALA A 3 -2.36 -5.63 23.82
CA ALA A 3 -2.00 -6.92 23.25
C ALA A 3 -0.65 -6.78 22.53
N PRO A 4 0.21 -7.81 22.54
CA PRO A 4 1.44 -7.78 21.76
C PRO A 4 1.09 -7.51 20.29
N ASP A 5 1.67 -6.45 19.71
CA ASP A 5 1.51 -6.11 18.30
C ASP A 5 2.20 -7.21 17.48
N LEU A 6 1.41 -8.18 17.03
CA LEU A 6 1.90 -9.36 16.31
C LEU A 6 2.59 -8.96 14.99
N LEU A 7 2.17 -7.83 14.40
CA LEU A 7 2.71 -7.27 13.18
C LEU A 7 4.01 -6.49 13.38
N PHE A 8 4.46 -6.27 14.62
CA PHE A 8 5.62 -5.45 14.91
C PHE A 8 6.89 -5.96 14.21
N GLY A 9 7.11 -7.28 14.26
CA GLY A 9 8.24 -7.91 13.58
C GLY A 9 8.18 -7.73 12.07
N LEU A 10 6.99 -7.83 11.48
CA LEU A 10 6.75 -7.66 10.05
C LEU A 10 7.02 -6.21 9.61
N ARG A 11 6.42 -5.24 10.32
CA ARG A 11 6.62 -3.80 10.10
C ARG A 11 8.09 -3.43 10.21
N ASN A 12 8.77 -3.90 11.24
CA ASN A 12 10.19 -3.64 11.45
C ASN A 12 11.04 -4.14 10.27
N ASN A 13 10.82 -5.37 9.79
CA ASN A 13 11.52 -5.89 8.61
C ASN A 13 11.25 -5.05 7.35
N PHE A 14 9.99 -4.63 7.15
CA PHE A 14 9.61 -3.78 6.03
C PHE A 14 10.35 -2.43 6.05
N PHE A 15 10.35 -1.73 7.18
CA PHE A 15 11.01 -0.43 7.32
C PHE A 15 12.55 -0.50 7.25
N LEU A 16 13.13 -1.64 7.62
CA LEU A 16 14.57 -1.89 7.45
C LEU A 16 14.96 -2.25 6.01
N GLY A 17 13.99 -2.37 5.09
CA GLY A 17 14.23 -2.83 3.72
C GLY A 17 14.49 -4.34 3.61
N ALA A 18 14.28 -5.09 4.69
CA ALA A 18 14.41 -6.55 4.72
C ALA A 18 13.14 -7.22 4.17
N PHE A 19 12.74 -6.86 2.94
CA PHE A 19 11.49 -7.28 2.31
C PHE A 19 11.34 -8.81 2.21
N GLN A 20 12.43 -9.51 1.88
CA GLN A 20 12.41 -10.97 1.83
C GLN A 20 12.16 -11.59 3.22
N ALA A 21 12.71 -10.99 4.28
CA ALA A 21 12.47 -11.46 5.65
C ALA A 21 11.03 -11.17 6.08
N ALA A 22 10.47 -10.01 5.69
CA ALA A 22 9.08 -9.68 5.93
C ALA A 22 8.14 -10.72 5.29
N ILE A 23 8.37 -11.09 4.03
CA ILE A 23 7.58 -12.11 3.34
C ILE A 23 7.69 -13.47 4.04
N ASN A 24 8.91 -13.90 4.41
CA ASN A 24 9.09 -15.17 5.12
C ASN A 24 8.42 -15.20 6.51
N ASN A 25 8.37 -14.06 7.21
CA ASN A 25 7.76 -13.92 8.53
C ASN A 25 6.29 -13.46 8.46
N SER A 26 5.67 -13.54 7.28
CA SER A 26 4.26 -13.16 7.11
C SER A 26 3.27 -14.17 7.66
N ASP A 27 3.68 -15.43 7.84
CA ASP A 27 2.82 -16.48 8.40
C ASP A 27 2.67 -16.29 9.92
N ILE A 28 1.72 -15.43 10.30
CA ILE A 28 1.40 -15.10 11.68
C ILE A 28 0.00 -15.66 11.99
N PRO A 29 -0.11 -16.68 12.86
CA PRO A 29 -1.41 -17.25 13.24
C PRO A 29 -2.15 -16.36 14.24
N ASN A 30 -3.49 -16.47 14.26
CA ASN A 30 -4.41 -15.73 15.16
C ASN A 30 -4.46 -14.21 14.94
N LEU A 31 -4.33 -13.75 13.69
CA LEU A 31 -4.55 -12.35 13.34
C LEU A 31 -6.04 -12.03 13.29
N SER A 32 -6.40 -10.83 13.75
CA SER A 32 -7.72 -10.26 13.50
C SER A 32 -7.90 -10.01 11.98
N PRO A 33 -9.14 -9.87 11.47
CA PRO A 33 -9.35 -9.54 10.06
C PRO A 33 -8.65 -8.23 9.65
N GLU A 34 -8.63 -7.25 10.55
CA GLU A 34 -7.91 -5.98 10.40
C GLU A 34 -6.38 -6.16 10.34
N ASP A 35 -5.80 -6.95 11.25
CA ASP A 35 -4.36 -7.26 11.23
C ASP A 35 -3.95 -8.10 10.02
N SER A 36 -4.85 -8.98 9.55
CA SER A 36 -4.62 -9.81 8.35
C SER A 36 -4.52 -8.92 7.12
N ILE A 37 -5.44 -7.97 6.94
CA ILE A 37 -5.40 -7.01 5.84
C ILE A 37 -4.10 -6.19 5.87
N GLU A 38 -3.67 -5.77 7.06
CA GLU A 38 -2.44 -4.99 7.19
C GLU A 38 -1.18 -5.83 6.86
N ARG A 39 -1.12 -7.08 7.35
CA ARG A 39 -0.08 -8.03 6.96
C ARG A 39 -0.03 -8.18 5.44
N ASP A 40 -1.16 -8.47 4.80
CA ASP A 40 -1.22 -8.65 3.34
C ASP A 40 -0.75 -7.38 2.62
N CYS A 41 -1.13 -6.19 3.10
CA CYS A 41 -0.63 -4.92 2.57
C CYS A 41 0.91 -4.82 2.64
N LEU A 42 1.50 -5.13 3.80
CA LEU A 42 2.96 -5.10 3.99
C LEU A 42 3.70 -6.14 3.13
N VAL A 43 3.13 -7.33 2.98
CA VAL A 43 3.68 -8.41 2.14
C VAL A 43 3.64 -8.02 0.67
N HIS A 44 2.50 -7.54 0.17
CA HIS A 44 2.38 -7.09 -1.21
C HIS A 44 3.28 -5.89 -1.51
N ARG A 45 3.40 -4.94 -0.59
CA ARG A 45 4.37 -3.83 -0.73
C ARG A 45 5.82 -4.32 -0.72
N SER A 46 6.13 -5.36 0.05
CA SER A 46 7.45 -6.01 0.01
C SER A 46 7.71 -6.64 -1.36
N TYR A 47 6.73 -7.29 -1.97
CA TYR A 47 6.85 -7.82 -3.34
C TYR A 47 7.05 -6.71 -4.37
N ILE A 48 6.34 -5.58 -4.26
CA ILE A 48 6.53 -4.40 -5.12
C ILE A 48 7.97 -3.89 -4.98
N ALA A 49 8.50 -3.78 -3.76
CA ALA A 49 9.86 -3.32 -3.51
C ALA A 49 10.93 -4.28 -4.07
N LEU A 50 10.63 -5.58 -4.13
CA LEU A 50 11.47 -6.60 -4.78
C LEU A 50 11.30 -6.65 -6.32
N GLY A 51 10.45 -5.82 -6.90
CA GLY A 51 10.17 -5.80 -8.35
C GLY A 51 9.18 -6.86 -8.84
N SER A 52 8.52 -7.58 -7.93
CA SER A 52 7.53 -8.62 -8.25
C SER A 52 6.12 -8.06 -8.44
N TYR A 53 5.97 -7.08 -9.32
CA TYR A 53 4.70 -6.37 -9.53
C TYR A 53 3.58 -7.29 -10.03
N GLN A 54 3.91 -8.20 -10.96
CA GLN A 54 2.96 -9.09 -11.62
C GLN A 54 2.28 -10.06 -10.65
N LEU A 55 3.01 -10.52 -9.63
CA LEU A 55 2.47 -11.36 -8.57
C LEU A 55 1.40 -10.60 -7.79
N VAL A 56 1.68 -9.35 -7.40
CA VAL A 56 0.74 -8.51 -6.64
C VAL A 56 -0.52 -8.19 -7.44
N ILE A 57 -0.37 -7.96 -8.75
CA ILE A 57 -1.49 -7.69 -9.65
C ILE A 57 -2.42 -8.91 -9.78
N ASN A 58 -1.85 -10.11 -9.80
CA ASN A 58 -2.58 -11.36 -9.95
C ASN A 58 -3.22 -11.83 -8.65
N GLU A 59 -2.53 -11.67 -7.51
CA GLU A 59 -3.02 -12.11 -6.19
C GLU A 59 -4.13 -11.21 -5.64
N ILE A 60 -4.09 -9.90 -5.92
CA ILE A 60 -5.08 -8.97 -5.39
C ILE A 60 -6.32 -8.92 -6.30
N ASP A 61 -7.41 -9.54 -5.85
CA ASP A 61 -8.71 -9.47 -6.53
C ASP A 61 -9.41 -8.13 -6.37
N SER A 62 -10.27 -7.75 -7.32
CA SER A 62 -11.07 -6.50 -7.27
C SER A 62 -12.06 -6.43 -6.09
N SER A 63 -12.30 -7.56 -5.41
CA SER A 63 -13.14 -7.64 -4.22
C SER A 63 -12.34 -7.49 -2.92
N ALA A 64 -11.01 -7.32 -2.99
CA ALA A 64 -10.17 -7.13 -1.81
C ALA A 64 -10.40 -5.76 -1.16
N ALA A 65 -9.95 -5.62 0.08
CA ALA A 65 -10.09 -4.38 0.83
C ALA A 65 -9.46 -3.18 0.08
N THR A 66 -10.05 -1.99 0.24
CA THR A 66 -9.55 -0.72 -0.31
C THR A 66 -8.02 -0.52 -0.20
N PRO A 67 -7.35 -0.80 0.94
CA PRO A 67 -5.89 -0.70 1.01
C PRO A 67 -5.16 -1.65 0.06
N LEU A 68 -5.63 -2.88 -0.11
CA LEU A 68 -5.04 -3.85 -1.05
C LEU A 68 -5.25 -3.41 -2.49
N GLN A 69 -6.44 -2.89 -2.82
CA GLN A 69 -6.70 -2.30 -4.15
C GLN A 69 -5.71 -1.16 -4.46
N ALA A 70 -5.44 -0.29 -3.49
CA ALA A 70 -4.47 0.78 -3.66
C ALA A 70 -3.06 0.23 -3.94
N VAL A 71 -2.63 -0.83 -3.22
CA VAL A 71 -1.32 -1.48 -3.45
C VAL A 71 -1.25 -2.10 -4.85
N LYS A 72 -2.34 -2.72 -5.33
CA LYS A 72 -2.44 -3.23 -6.70
C LYS A 72 -2.29 -2.12 -7.74
N LEU A 73 -2.93 -0.98 -7.54
CA LEU A 73 -2.79 0.19 -8.41
C LEU A 73 -1.33 0.67 -8.45
N LEU A 74 -0.64 0.74 -7.30
CA LEU A 74 0.79 1.07 -7.28
C LEU A 74 1.61 0.06 -8.11
N ALA A 75 1.34 -1.24 -7.96
CA ALA A 75 2.03 -2.27 -8.73
C ALA A 75 1.81 -2.10 -10.24
N LEU A 76 0.58 -1.77 -10.67
CA LEU A 76 0.26 -1.48 -12.07
C LEU A 76 1.02 -0.25 -12.60
N TYR A 77 1.06 0.83 -11.81
CA TYR A 77 1.79 2.06 -12.13
C TYR A 77 3.29 1.81 -12.33
N LEU A 78 3.90 1.00 -11.47
CA LEU A 78 5.33 0.67 -11.53
C LEU A 78 5.66 -0.40 -12.58
N SER A 79 4.74 -1.33 -12.85
CA SER A 79 4.94 -2.42 -13.81
C SER A 79 5.04 -1.93 -15.25
N SER A 80 4.17 -0.99 -15.65
CA SER A 80 4.14 -0.53 -17.04
C SER A 80 3.88 0.98 -17.14
N PRO A 81 4.70 1.72 -17.90
CA PRO A 81 4.50 3.16 -18.10
C PRO A 81 3.21 3.50 -18.86
N GLU A 82 2.69 2.58 -19.67
CA GLU A 82 1.44 2.76 -20.42
C GLU A 82 0.19 2.84 -19.53
N ASN A 83 0.20 2.17 -18.38
CA ASN A 83 -0.92 2.13 -17.45
C ASN A 83 -0.88 3.27 -16.43
N LYS A 84 0.13 4.14 -16.48
CA LYS A 84 0.33 5.23 -15.52
C LYS A 84 -0.84 6.21 -15.53
N GLU A 85 -1.20 6.75 -16.70
CA GLU A 85 -2.29 7.72 -16.82
C GLU A 85 -3.64 7.15 -16.36
N SER A 86 -3.95 5.91 -16.73
CA SER A 86 -5.16 5.22 -16.28
C SER A 86 -5.16 5.02 -14.76
N THR A 87 -4.02 4.63 -14.20
CA THR A 87 -3.87 4.44 -12.75
C THR A 87 -4.01 5.76 -11.98
N ILE A 88 -3.42 6.85 -12.48
CA ILE A 88 -3.53 8.19 -11.88
C ILE A 88 -5.00 8.64 -11.89
N SER A 89 -5.70 8.42 -13.01
CA SER A 89 -7.11 8.78 -13.15
C SER A 89 -7.98 8.02 -12.15
N SER A 90 -7.78 6.70 -12.02
CA SER A 90 -8.45 5.89 -11.02
C SER A 90 -8.10 6.32 -9.59
N LEU A 91 -6.83 6.63 -9.29
CA LEU A 91 -6.44 7.12 -7.97
C LEU A 91 -7.13 8.44 -7.62
N LYS A 92 -7.23 9.39 -8.56
CA LYS A 92 -7.95 10.66 -8.35
C LYS A 92 -9.43 10.44 -8.08
N GLU A 93 -10.06 9.51 -8.79
CA GLU A 93 -11.45 9.13 -8.56
C GLU A 93 -11.64 8.54 -7.15
N LEU A 94 -10.77 7.61 -6.74
CA LEU A 94 -10.80 6.99 -5.41
C LEU A 94 -10.52 8.01 -4.29
N LEU A 95 -9.66 9.01 -4.52
CA LEU A 95 -9.41 10.10 -3.57
C LEU A 95 -10.58 11.08 -3.47
N GLY A 96 -11.35 11.24 -4.55
CA GLY A 96 -12.55 12.07 -4.59
C GLY A 96 -13.71 11.48 -3.80
N ASP A 97 -13.70 10.17 -3.54
CA ASP A 97 -14.74 9.51 -2.76
C ASP A 97 -14.50 9.70 -1.24
N PRO A 98 -15.48 10.25 -0.49
CA PRO A 98 -15.31 10.56 0.93
C PRO A 98 -15.28 9.32 1.85
N ALA A 99 -15.74 8.16 1.38
CA ALA A 99 -15.74 6.92 2.15
C ALA A 99 -14.39 6.21 2.08
N ILE A 100 -13.73 6.22 0.91
CA ILE A 100 -12.44 5.57 0.69
C ILE A 100 -11.24 6.53 0.68
N GLY A 101 -11.44 7.81 0.36
CA GLY A 101 -10.40 8.85 0.31
C GLY A 101 -9.79 9.19 1.66
N ASN A 102 -10.34 8.69 2.77
CA ASN A 102 -9.74 8.80 4.10
C ASN A 102 -8.80 7.66 4.48
N ASN A 103 -8.64 6.64 3.62
CA ASN A 103 -7.73 5.54 3.89
C ASN A 103 -6.26 6.02 3.83
N PRO A 104 -5.46 5.81 4.88
CA PRO A 104 -4.07 6.28 4.92
C PRO A 104 -3.21 5.62 3.84
N ILE A 105 -3.43 4.32 3.58
CA ILE A 105 -2.71 3.59 2.52
C ILE A 105 -3.03 4.17 1.14
N LEU A 106 -4.30 4.47 0.83
CA LEU A 106 -4.67 5.07 -0.46
C LEU A 106 -3.99 6.43 -0.67
N ARG A 107 -3.97 7.26 0.37
CA ARG A 107 -3.28 8.57 0.33
C ARG A 107 -1.77 8.42 0.16
N LEU A 108 -1.17 7.42 0.81
CA LEU A 108 0.25 7.11 0.64
C LEU A 108 0.57 6.72 -0.80
N ILE A 109 -0.22 5.79 -1.38
CA ILE A 109 -0.03 5.36 -2.77
C ILE A 109 -0.19 6.54 -3.71
N ALA A 110 -1.23 7.37 -3.52
CA ALA A 110 -1.42 8.58 -4.30
C ALA A 110 -0.24 9.54 -4.19
N GLY A 111 0.29 9.76 -2.98
CA GLY A 111 1.47 10.58 -2.74
C GLY A 111 2.70 10.07 -3.48
N ILE A 112 2.96 8.75 -3.47
CA ILE A 112 4.07 8.13 -4.20
C ILE A 112 3.93 8.32 -5.71
N VAL A 113 2.73 8.13 -6.25
CA VAL A 113 2.45 8.31 -7.68
C VAL A 113 2.61 9.77 -8.09
N PHE A 114 2.04 10.72 -7.33
CA PHE A 114 2.17 12.16 -7.63
C PHE A 114 3.60 12.67 -7.49
N MET A 115 4.37 12.16 -6.53
CA MET A 115 5.82 12.41 -6.43
C MET A 115 6.54 11.99 -7.71
N HIS A 116 6.18 10.85 -8.28
CA HIS A 116 6.78 10.33 -9.50
C HIS A 116 6.35 11.11 -10.76
N GLU A 117 5.16 11.72 -10.75
CA GLU A 117 4.67 12.64 -11.78
C GLU A 117 5.19 14.08 -11.63
N GLN A 118 6.06 14.34 -10.63
CA GLN A 118 6.56 15.68 -10.28
C GLN A 118 5.47 16.68 -9.83
N ASP A 119 4.26 16.19 -9.49
CA ASP A 119 3.17 17.01 -8.95
C ASP A 119 3.24 17.03 -7.42
N TYR A 120 4.21 17.77 -6.91
CA TYR A 120 4.50 17.85 -5.47
C TYR A 120 3.37 18.52 -4.67
N ASN A 121 2.52 19.33 -5.31
CA ASN A 121 1.45 20.05 -4.63
C ASN A 121 0.26 19.14 -4.30
N GLU A 122 -0.16 18.29 -5.25
CA GLU A 122 -1.16 17.24 -4.95
C GLU A 122 -0.59 16.20 -3.98
N ALA A 123 0.68 15.77 -4.16
CA ALA A 123 1.32 14.84 -3.24
C ALA A 123 1.30 15.33 -1.78
N LEU A 124 1.70 16.58 -1.56
CA LEU A 124 1.70 17.19 -0.22
C LEU A 124 0.28 17.33 0.34
N LYS A 125 -0.70 17.71 -0.47
CA LYS A 125 -2.09 17.88 -0.02
C LYS A 125 -2.70 16.58 0.51
N HIS A 126 -2.33 15.44 -0.07
CA HIS A 126 -2.81 14.12 0.35
C HIS A 126 -1.97 13.49 1.48
N THR A 127 -0.70 13.87 1.61
CA THR A 127 0.21 13.33 2.64
C THR A 127 0.15 14.13 3.95
N HIS A 128 -0.12 15.44 3.91
CA HIS A 128 -0.18 16.34 5.08
C HIS A 128 -1.09 15.89 6.25
N PRO A 129 -2.28 15.32 6.03
CA PRO A 129 -3.15 14.90 7.14
C PRO A 129 -2.77 13.54 7.76
N GLY A 130 -1.71 12.88 7.30
CA GLY A 130 -1.33 11.53 7.75
C GLY A 130 -0.56 11.55 9.07
N GLY A 131 -1.22 11.23 10.18
CA GLY A 131 -0.59 11.13 11.51
C GLY A 131 0.09 9.79 11.81
N THR A 132 0.40 8.99 10.80
CA THR A 132 1.02 7.65 10.90
C THR A 132 2.43 7.69 10.38
N MET A 133 3.36 6.90 10.92
CA MET A 133 4.80 6.86 10.54
C MET A 133 5.11 6.71 9.03
N GLU A 134 4.12 6.39 8.21
CA GLU A 134 4.24 6.21 6.77
C GLU A 134 3.86 7.46 5.95
N LEU A 135 3.26 8.48 6.58
CA LEU A 135 2.83 9.75 6.00
C LEU A 135 3.46 10.91 6.78
#